data_AF-A0A3D4HCS3-F1
#
_entry.id   AF-A0A3D4HCS3-F1
#
_cell.length_a   1.000
_cell.length_b   1.000
_cell.length_c   1.000
_cell.angle_alpha   90.00
_cell.angle_beta   90.00
_cell.angle_gamma   90.00
#
_symmetry.space_group_name_H-M   'P 1'
#
loop_
_entity.id
_entity.type
_entity.pdbx_description
1 polymer ?
#
loop_
_entity_poly.entity_id
_entity_poly.type
_entity_poly.pdbx_seq_one_letter_code
_entity_poly.pdbx_strand_id
1 'polypeptide(L)'
;MQNEWNDEAAHNLGDDPIALRDYSAKLLNQAGSSFRLLPSVKFDSTNVFGEKESLLKIGQRPDSICLDRDRLSRLANLPNLDSNHLRTELQRSVRAGEMLKAPNDALFHSCIPSTFVDQCQSPASLALTNHVKAQSLADEIFGERVIALPRKPTLLETTQSIIERLDGSTSDQAIGILVPGLGLLSFADTAQECYQRSIELNSLATRYFESQNSTTNEENLSHPLDLQEIADLRLTVSKLNGQAMIAVHNTSSHAISFAVSEYASGFSPIAEKADDSRLAEAGEIQHVRWPNRGVFSFASDKTAVLDLATIAANFAEAISLAQATGGWQGDVPKPNFKPKKSGVLQGQVALVSGSAAGIGLATATTLTEAGACVVGADINPEIESIMAEIGALGVTVDLTQEDQIQSLITRIVREFGGLDIVVSNAGIFTAGAYLEDMEADNWGRSMAVNLTSHQALLKHAIPFVKKGINPSIIFIGSRNVNAPGAGAASYSCAKAGLTQLCRVAALELAPEGVRVNIIHPDAVFDTKLWTQEALERSAERYGLTVEQYKKRNLMKTEITSRSVGNTVVAVASNAFAKTTGAQIPVDGGNDRII
;
A
#
# COMPACT_ATOMS: atom_id res chain seq x y z
N MET A 1 -17.98 -16.82 3.14
CA MET A 1 -16.63 -17.08 2.56
C MET A 1 -16.67 -18.44 1.87
N GLN A 2 -16.01 -18.62 0.72
CA GLN A 2 -15.92 -19.92 0.06
C GLN A 2 -14.67 -20.67 0.55
N ASN A 3 -14.77 -22.00 0.65
CA ASN A 3 -13.66 -22.87 1.04
C ASN A 3 -12.83 -23.22 -0.20
N GLU A 4 -11.59 -22.77 -0.22
CA GLU A 4 -10.63 -22.92 -1.32
C GLU A 4 -9.50 -23.90 -0.96
N TRP A 5 -9.69 -24.73 0.07
CA TRP A 5 -8.68 -25.70 0.48
C TRP A 5 -8.47 -26.77 -0.59
N ASN A 6 -7.24 -26.90 -1.06
CA ASN A 6 -6.81 -27.97 -1.95
C ASN A 6 -5.94 -28.99 -1.22
N ASP A 7 -6.39 -30.26 -1.19
CA ASP A 7 -5.72 -31.35 -0.48
C ASP A 7 -4.38 -31.75 -1.12
N GLU A 8 -4.26 -31.69 -2.44
CA GLU A 8 -2.99 -32.00 -3.15
C GLU A 8 -1.93 -30.95 -2.83
N ALA A 9 -2.30 -29.67 -2.87
CA ALA A 9 -1.42 -28.56 -2.50
C ALA A 9 -0.98 -28.66 -1.04
N ALA A 10 -1.89 -29.00 -0.12
CA ALA A 10 -1.56 -29.21 1.29
C ALA A 10 -0.63 -30.42 1.49
N HIS A 11 -0.90 -31.53 0.80
CA HIS A 11 -0.08 -32.75 0.88
C HIS A 11 1.37 -32.49 0.44
N ASN A 12 1.59 -31.67 -0.59
CA ASN A 12 2.92 -31.28 -1.06
C ASN A 12 3.74 -30.47 -0.05
N LEU A 13 3.10 -29.90 0.99
CA LEU A 13 3.77 -29.17 2.08
C LEU A 13 4.23 -30.10 3.22
N GLY A 14 3.78 -31.36 3.23
CA GLY A 14 4.04 -32.32 4.30
C GLY A 14 3.44 -31.91 5.65
N ASP A 15 4.02 -32.42 6.73
CA ASP A 15 3.58 -32.16 8.11
C ASP A 15 4.21 -30.91 8.74
N ASP A 16 4.82 -30.02 7.95
CA ASP A 16 5.39 -28.77 8.48
C ASP A 16 4.27 -27.82 8.92
N PRO A 17 4.07 -27.61 10.23
CA PRO A 17 2.97 -26.77 10.72
C PRO A 17 3.12 -25.31 10.29
N ILE A 18 4.35 -24.84 10.04
CA ILE A 18 4.62 -23.48 9.57
C ILE A 18 4.20 -23.32 8.12
N ALA A 19 4.56 -24.27 7.25
CA ALA A 19 4.20 -24.25 5.84
C ALA A 19 2.68 -24.36 5.65
N LEU A 20 2.03 -25.28 6.36
CA LEU A 20 0.57 -25.43 6.35
C LEU A 20 -0.15 -24.18 6.88
N ARG A 21 0.42 -23.53 7.92
CA ARG A 21 -0.11 -22.25 8.42
C ARG A 21 0.00 -21.15 7.37
N ASP A 22 1.16 -20.99 6.72
CA ASP A 22 1.33 -19.97 5.66
C ASP A 22 0.37 -20.20 4.48
N TYR A 23 0.13 -21.46 4.12
CA TYR A 23 -0.84 -21.85 3.10
C TYR A 23 -2.29 -21.51 3.50
N SER A 24 -2.76 -22.00 4.65
CA SER A 24 -4.13 -21.73 5.14
C SER A 24 -4.43 -20.23 5.29
N ALA A 25 -3.45 -19.47 5.76
CA ALA A 25 -3.54 -18.03 5.94
C ALA A 25 -3.67 -17.27 4.60
N LYS A 26 -2.95 -17.71 3.57
CA LYS A 26 -3.07 -17.20 2.20
C LYS A 26 -4.48 -17.44 1.65
N LEU A 27 -5.03 -18.65 1.86
CA LEU A 27 -6.39 -18.98 1.42
C LEU A 27 -7.45 -18.12 2.11
N LEU A 28 -7.34 -17.84 3.42
CA LEU A 28 -8.29 -16.98 4.13
C LEU A 28 -8.26 -15.54 3.61
N ASN A 29 -7.08 -15.01 3.31
CA ASN A 29 -6.94 -13.68 2.71
C ASN A 29 -7.55 -13.62 1.30
N GLN A 30 -7.45 -14.71 0.52
CA GLN A 30 -8.07 -14.81 -0.80
C GLN A 30 -9.59 -14.92 -0.71
N ALA A 31 -10.10 -15.75 0.22
CA ALA A 31 -11.52 -15.93 0.48
C ALA A 31 -12.17 -14.73 1.17
N GLY A 32 -11.37 -13.75 1.61
CA GLY A 32 -11.72 -12.71 2.55
C GLY A 32 -10.91 -11.44 2.35
N SER A 33 -10.94 -10.86 1.15
CA SER A 33 -10.19 -9.64 0.80
C SER A 33 -10.60 -8.37 1.56
N SER A 34 -11.60 -8.46 2.45
CA SER A 34 -12.22 -7.32 3.11
C SER A 34 -12.05 -7.33 4.63
N PHE A 35 -11.21 -8.18 5.23
CA PHE A 35 -11.02 -8.14 6.68
C PHE A 35 -9.62 -8.46 7.18
N ARG A 36 -9.32 -7.95 8.38
CA ARG A 36 -8.06 -8.19 9.07
C ARG A 36 -8.02 -9.61 9.64
N LEU A 37 -7.00 -10.36 9.26
CA LEU A 37 -6.70 -11.70 9.73
C LEU A 37 -5.35 -11.70 10.46
N LEU A 38 -5.32 -12.26 11.68
CA LEU A 38 -4.08 -12.53 12.40
C LEU A 38 -3.99 -14.03 12.70
N PRO A 39 -3.29 -14.81 11.86
CA PRO A 39 -3.20 -16.25 12.04
C PRO A 39 -1.96 -16.60 12.89
N SER A 40 -1.99 -17.75 13.56
CA SER A 40 -0.86 -18.21 14.35
C SER A 40 -0.72 -19.73 14.39
N VAL A 41 0.49 -20.20 14.64
CA VAL A 41 0.80 -21.61 14.85
C VAL A 41 1.79 -21.79 15.98
N LYS A 42 1.50 -22.77 16.83
CA LYS A 42 2.37 -23.23 17.92
C LYS A 42 3.21 -24.38 17.43
N PHE A 43 4.50 -24.39 17.73
CA PHE A 43 5.41 -25.46 17.33
C PHE A 43 6.60 -25.52 18.28
N ASP A 44 7.26 -26.65 18.33
CA ASP A 44 8.52 -26.79 19.05
C ASP A 44 9.69 -26.78 18.06
N SER A 45 10.82 -26.23 18.50
CA SER A 45 12.06 -26.19 17.72
C SER A 45 13.25 -26.51 18.60
N THR A 46 14.38 -26.84 17.98
CA THR A 46 15.65 -27.02 18.67
C THR A 46 16.58 -25.89 18.27
N ASN A 47 17.06 -25.13 19.24
CA ASN A 47 17.95 -24.00 18.98
C ASN A 47 19.38 -24.47 18.64
N VAL A 48 20.26 -23.53 18.30
CA VAL A 48 21.67 -23.81 17.94
C VAL A 48 22.49 -24.43 19.08
N PHE A 49 21.98 -24.41 20.30
CA PHE A 49 22.59 -25.03 21.49
C PHE A 49 22.04 -26.43 21.78
N GLY A 50 21.10 -26.93 20.98
CA GLY A 50 20.47 -28.24 21.19
C GLY A 50 19.32 -28.22 22.22
N GLU A 51 18.92 -27.04 22.68
CA GLU A 51 17.82 -26.90 23.64
C GLU A 51 16.47 -26.87 22.90
N LYS A 52 15.47 -27.52 23.48
CA LYS A 52 14.09 -27.45 22.97
C LYS A 52 13.45 -26.14 23.38
N GLU A 53 12.83 -25.47 22.42
CA GLU A 53 12.10 -24.22 22.61
C GLU A 53 10.66 -24.39 22.13
N SER A 54 9.69 -23.95 22.93
CA SER A 54 8.30 -23.86 22.46
C SER A 54 8.00 -22.46 21.94
N LEU A 55 7.53 -22.39 20.70
CA LEU A 55 7.43 -21.15 19.93
C LEU A 55 6.01 -20.91 19.38
N LEU A 56 5.64 -19.64 19.27
CA LEU A 56 4.43 -19.17 18.62
C LEU A 56 4.84 -18.32 17.42
N LYS A 57 4.54 -18.78 16.21
CA LYS A 57 4.60 -17.92 15.02
C LYS A 57 3.25 -17.25 14.87
N ILE A 58 3.22 -15.92 14.79
CA ILE A 58 2.02 -15.11 14.61
C ILE A 58 2.18 -14.14 13.45
N GLY A 59 1.11 -13.91 12.68
CA GLY A 59 1.15 -13.11 11.46
C GLY A 59 1.56 -13.93 10.23
N GLN A 60 1.56 -13.26 9.08
CA GLN A 60 1.91 -13.85 7.79
C GLN A 60 3.24 -13.29 7.27
N ARG A 61 3.95 -14.07 6.46
CA ARG A 61 5.18 -13.59 5.81
C ARG A 61 4.87 -12.40 4.88
N PRO A 62 5.76 -11.40 4.79
CA PRO A 62 7.07 -11.32 5.45
C PRO A 62 7.02 -10.80 6.91
N ASP A 63 5.89 -10.30 7.38
CA ASP A 63 5.75 -9.62 8.68
C ASP A 63 5.42 -10.57 9.86
N SER A 64 5.59 -11.89 9.72
CA SER A 64 5.35 -12.86 10.80
C SER A 64 6.44 -12.81 11.87
N ILE A 65 6.06 -12.97 13.13
CA ILE A 65 6.95 -12.90 14.30
C ILE A 65 6.95 -14.24 15.04
N CYS A 66 8.12 -14.68 15.50
CA CYS A 66 8.24 -15.84 16.38
C CYS A 66 8.46 -15.40 17.83
N LEU A 67 7.62 -15.90 18.74
CA LEU A 67 7.60 -15.55 20.16
C LEU A 67 7.84 -16.79 21.03
N ASP A 68 8.52 -16.60 22.15
CA ASP A 68 8.73 -17.61 23.20
C ASP A 68 7.41 -17.88 23.96
N ARG A 69 6.86 -19.08 23.80
CA ARG A 69 5.59 -19.47 24.41
C ARG A 69 5.67 -19.65 25.92
N ASP A 70 6.79 -20.13 26.44
CA ASP A 70 6.95 -20.32 27.87
C ASP A 70 6.93 -18.97 28.59
N ARG A 71 7.56 -17.97 27.99
CA ARG A 71 7.48 -16.59 28.48
C ARG A 71 6.04 -16.05 28.41
N LEU A 72 5.35 -16.24 27.28
CA LEU A 72 3.95 -15.79 27.12
C LEU A 72 3.01 -16.45 28.13
N SER A 73 3.16 -17.76 28.35
CA SER A 73 2.38 -18.52 29.33
C SER A 73 2.59 -17.99 30.75
N ARG A 74 3.84 -17.70 31.14
CA ARG A 74 4.14 -17.06 32.44
C ARG A 74 3.53 -15.67 32.56
N LEU A 75 3.53 -14.88 31.49
CA LEU A 75 2.91 -13.55 31.48
C LEU A 75 1.38 -13.63 31.64
N ALA A 76 0.73 -14.56 30.95
CA ALA A 76 -0.72 -14.76 31.02
C ALA A 76 -1.21 -15.11 32.43
N ASN A 77 -0.36 -15.76 33.24
CA ASN A 77 -0.66 -16.18 34.61
C ASN A 77 -0.26 -15.16 35.69
N LEU A 78 0.23 -13.98 35.32
CA LEU A 78 0.53 -12.93 36.30
C LEU A 78 -0.77 -12.37 36.91
N PRO A 79 -0.82 -12.06 38.22
CA PRO A 79 -2.03 -11.54 38.84
C PRO A 79 -2.40 -10.14 38.35
N ASN A 80 -1.41 -9.31 38.05
CA ASN A 80 -1.58 -7.97 37.49
C ASN A 80 -0.30 -7.52 36.78
N LEU A 81 -0.44 -6.79 35.68
CA LEU A 81 0.63 -6.08 35.00
C LEU A 81 0.04 -4.91 34.21
N ASP A 82 0.58 -3.71 34.39
CA ASP A 82 0.12 -2.58 33.59
C ASP A 82 0.48 -2.74 32.10
N SER A 83 -0.26 -2.04 31.24
CA SER A 83 -0.16 -2.21 29.80
C SER A 83 1.20 -1.85 29.20
N ASN A 84 1.99 -0.98 29.83
CA ASN A 84 3.30 -0.59 29.32
C ASN A 84 4.35 -1.65 29.62
N HIS A 85 4.35 -2.19 30.85
CA HIS A 85 5.21 -3.32 31.18
C HIS A 85 4.80 -4.57 30.40
N LEU A 86 3.50 -4.83 30.22
CA LEU A 86 3.02 -5.95 29.39
C LEU A 86 3.55 -5.88 27.96
N ARG A 87 3.47 -4.73 27.30
CA ARG A 87 4.04 -4.52 25.97
C ARG A 87 5.55 -4.71 25.92
N THR A 88 6.26 -4.28 26.96
CA THR A 88 7.70 -4.46 27.08
C THR A 88 8.06 -5.94 27.19
N GLU A 89 7.31 -6.69 28.00
CA GLU A 89 7.52 -8.12 28.19
C GLU A 89 7.12 -8.96 26.98
N LEU A 90 6.05 -8.57 26.27
CA LEU A 90 5.70 -9.11 24.96
C LEU A 90 6.82 -8.89 23.95
N GLN A 91 7.41 -7.68 23.90
CA GLN A 91 8.54 -7.44 22.99
C GLN A 91 9.76 -8.30 23.34
N ARG A 92 9.99 -8.56 24.64
CA ARG A 92 11.08 -9.41 25.12
C ARG A 92 10.88 -10.90 24.82
N SER A 93 9.68 -11.34 24.42
CA SER A 93 9.46 -12.73 23.99
C SER A 93 9.82 -12.97 22.52
N VAL A 94 10.12 -11.93 21.73
CA VAL A 94 10.51 -12.10 20.31
C VAL A 94 11.83 -12.86 20.20
N ARG A 95 11.80 -13.99 19.48
CA ARG A 95 12.95 -14.87 19.19
C ARG A 95 13.49 -14.66 17.78
N ALA A 96 12.61 -14.41 16.81
CA ALA A 96 12.97 -14.10 15.43
C ALA A 96 11.98 -13.09 14.85
N GLY A 97 12.48 -12.20 13.98
CA GLY A 97 11.77 -11.04 13.46
C GLY A 97 12.35 -9.71 13.94
N GLU A 98 13.68 -9.60 13.96
CA GLU A 98 14.38 -8.39 14.42
C GLU A 98 13.78 -7.11 13.80
N MET A 99 13.48 -6.12 14.65
CA MET A 99 12.78 -4.85 14.34
C MET A 99 11.24 -4.88 14.24
N LEU A 100 10.57 -6.03 14.29
CA LEU A 100 9.10 -6.09 14.35
C LEU A 100 8.57 -6.01 15.79
N LYS A 101 7.41 -5.38 15.98
CA LYS A 101 6.75 -5.29 17.29
C LYS A 101 5.85 -6.48 17.54
N ALA A 102 6.01 -7.12 18.71
CA ALA A 102 5.11 -8.19 19.11
C ALA A 102 3.65 -7.67 19.18
N PRO A 103 2.68 -8.31 18.50
CA PRO A 103 1.28 -7.91 18.61
C PRO A 103 0.77 -8.19 20.03
N ASN A 104 0.02 -7.24 20.58
CA ASN A 104 -0.61 -7.38 21.90
C ASN A 104 -1.47 -8.66 21.98
N ASP A 105 -2.14 -8.99 20.88
CA ASP A 105 -3.04 -10.12 20.74
C ASP A 105 -2.34 -11.48 20.87
N ALA A 106 -0.99 -11.53 20.76
CA ALA A 106 -0.22 -12.77 20.87
C ALA A 106 -0.49 -13.55 22.17
N LEU A 107 -0.84 -12.87 23.26
CA LEU A 107 -1.20 -13.55 24.50
C LEU A 107 -2.47 -14.41 24.35
N PHE A 108 -3.49 -13.91 23.65
CA PHE A 108 -4.72 -14.67 23.37
C PHE A 108 -4.42 -15.94 22.56
N HIS A 109 -3.58 -15.78 21.53
CA HIS A 109 -3.14 -16.90 20.71
C HIS A 109 -2.34 -17.92 21.53
N SER A 110 -1.50 -17.47 22.46
CA SER A 110 -0.65 -18.34 23.26
C SER A 110 -1.42 -19.18 24.29
N CYS A 111 -2.49 -18.64 24.88
CA CYS A 111 -3.25 -19.31 25.94
C CYS A 111 -4.29 -20.30 25.44
N ILE A 112 -4.70 -20.23 24.17
CA ILE A 112 -5.57 -21.25 23.56
C ILE A 112 -4.76 -22.56 23.40
N PRO A 113 -5.22 -23.71 23.91
CA PRO A 113 -4.43 -24.96 23.86
C PRO A 113 -4.09 -25.44 22.45
N SER A 114 -5.04 -25.30 21.50
CA SER A 114 -4.90 -25.86 20.16
C SER A 114 -3.73 -25.30 19.36
N THR A 115 -3.13 -26.13 18.50
CA THR A 115 -1.94 -25.79 17.72
C THR A 115 -2.13 -24.59 16.79
N PHE A 116 -3.28 -24.51 16.14
CA PHE A 116 -3.63 -23.52 15.12
C PHE A 116 -4.72 -22.60 15.67
N VAL A 117 -4.48 -21.27 15.60
CA VAL A 117 -5.48 -20.25 15.95
C VAL A 117 -5.54 -19.18 14.87
N ASP A 118 -6.76 -18.84 14.44
CA ASP A 118 -7.06 -17.76 13.50
C ASP A 118 -7.87 -16.67 14.20
N GLN A 119 -7.41 -15.43 14.13
CA GLN A 119 -8.17 -14.26 14.58
C GLN A 119 -8.76 -13.52 13.39
N CYS A 120 -10.08 -13.48 13.30
CA CYS A 120 -10.82 -12.88 12.20
C CYS A 120 -11.64 -11.66 12.66
N GLN A 121 -11.38 -10.51 12.03
CA GLN A 121 -12.08 -9.24 12.25
C GLN A 121 -13.05 -8.93 11.11
N SER A 122 -13.94 -9.87 10.80
CA SER A 122 -15.03 -9.62 9.86
C SER A 122 -16.05 -8.64 10.43
N PRO A 123 -16.78 -7.88 9.59
CA PRO A 123 -17.84 -6.98 10.07
C PRO A 123 -18.87 -7.69 10.98
N ALA A 124 -19.27 -8.90 10.62
CA ALA A 124 -20.22 -9.69 11.41
C ALA A 124 -19.64 -10.13 12.76
N SER A 125 -18.38 -10.59 12.82
CA SER A 125 -17.77 -10.98 14.10
C SER A 125 -17.57 -9.77 15.02
N LEU A 126 -17.16 -8.63 14.46
CA LEU A 126 -17.04 -7.37 15.18
C LEU A 126 -18.41 -6.88 15.67
N ALA A 127 -19.45 -6.98 14.85
CA ALA A 127 -20.82 -6.63 15.24
C ALA A 127 -21.29 -7.48 16.42
N LEU A 128 -21.11 -8.81 16.37
CA LEU A 128 -21.49 -9.72 17.46
C LEU A 128 -20.74 -9.42 18.76
N THR A 129 -19.41 -9.31 18.69
CA THR A 129 -18.58 -9.09 19.90
C THR A 129 -18.86 -7.77 20.59
N ASN A 130 -19.38 -6.78 19.86
CA ASN A 130 -19.74 -5.47 20.37
C ASN A 130 -21.26 -5.25 20.37
N HIS A 131 -22.08 -6.29 20.22
CA HIS A 131 -23.53 -6.15 20.32
C HIS A 131 -23.97 -6.06 21.79
N VAL A 132 -25.01 -5.28 22.09
CA VAL A 132 -25.56 -5.17 23.46
C VAL A 132 -26.04 -6.52 24.04
N LYS A 133 -26.37 -7.47 23.16
CA LYS A 133 -26.78 -8.85 23.49
C LYS A 133 -25.76 -9.90 23.02
N ALA A 134 -24.46 -9.57 23.01
CA ALA A 134 -23.40 -10.42 22.45
C ALA A 134 -23.49 -11.90 22.87
N GLN A 135 -23.66 -12.19 24.16
CA GLN A 135 -23.75 -13.57 24.66
C GLN A 135 -24.97 -14.31 24.09
N SER A 136 -26.17 -13.73 24.20
CA SER A 136 -27.39 -14.39 23.73
C SER A 136 -27.38 -14.63 22.21
N LEU A 137 -26.82 -13.70 21.43
CA LEU A 137 -26.64 -13.89 19.99
C LEU A 137 -25.60 -14.96 19.66
N ALA A 138 -24.51 -15.04 20.43
CA ALA A 138 -23.53 -16.10 20.25
C ALA A 138 -24.15 -17.47 20.51
N ASP A 139 -24.94 -17.61 21.58
CA ASP A 139 -25.65 -18.83 21.92
C ASP A 139 -26.68 -19.20 20.82
N GLU A 140 -27.37 -18.22 20.24
CA GLU A 140 -28.33 -18.42 19.13
C GLU A 140 -27.64 -18.89 17.84
N ILE A 141 -26.53 -18.24 17.46
CA ILE A 141 -25.87 -18.46 16.17
C ILE A 141 -24.98 -19.72 16.20
N PHE A 142 -24.27 -19.93 17.31
CA PHE A 142 -23.23 -20.95 17.42
C PHE A 142 -23.54 -22.06 18.41
N GLY A 143 -24.51 -21.87 19.31
CA GLY A 143 -24.72 -22.76 20.45
C GLY A 143 -23.48 -22.84 21.34
N GLU A 144 -23.17 -24.03 21.85
CA GLU A 144 -22.02 -24.28 22.74
C GLU A 144 -20.66 -24.24 22.02
N ARG A 145 -20.65 -24.10 20.69
CA ARG A 145 -19.43 -24.15 19.87
C ARG A 145 -18.56 -22.90 19.98
N VAL A 146 -19.14 -21.76 20.38
CA VAL A 146 -18.43 -20.49 20.49
C VAL A 146 -18.71 -19.83 21.82
N ILE A 147 -17.65 -19.53 22.58
CA ILE A 147 -17.76 -18.86 23.87
C ILE A 147 -17.67 -17.35 23.67
N ALA A 148 -18.71 -16.60 24.06
CA ALA A 148 -18.62 -15.16 24.16
C ALA A 148 -18.01 -14.72 25.49
N LEU A 149 -17.00 -13.84 25.43
CA LEU A 149 -16.37 -13.30 26.62
C LEU A 149 -17.01 -11.98 27.06
N PRO A 150 -17.13 -11.73 28.37
CA PRO A 150 -17.46 -10.41 28.86
C PRO A 150 -16.29 -9.44 28.58
N ARG A 151 -16.61 -8.16 28.40
CA ARG A 151 -15.59 -7.11 28.23
C ARG A 151 -14.79 -6.96 29.53
N LYS A 152 -13.46 -6.96 29.41
CA LYS A 152 -12.53 -6.71 30.51
C LYS A 152 -11.78 -5.40 30.28
N PRO A 153 -11.37 -4.68 31.34
CA PRO A 153 -10.64 -3.42 31.22
C PRO A 153 -9.20 -3.57 30.72
N THR A 154 -8.56 -4.72 30.94
CA THR A 154 -7.17 -4.95 30.54
C THR A 154 -7.02 -6.17 29.64
N LEU A 155 -5.94 -6.15 28.84
CA LEU A 155 -5.59 -7.28 27.98
C LEU A 155 -5.29 -8.53 28.78
N LEU A 156 -4.58 -8.40 29.90
CA LEU A 156 -4.24 -9.52 30.78
C LEU A 156 -5.48 -10.15 31.39
N GLU A 157 -6.44 -9.36 31.88
CA GLU A 157 -7.72 -9.88 32.39
C GLU A 157 -8.55 -10.56 31.29
N THR A 158 -8.47 -10.06 30.06
CA THR A 158 -9.10 -10.72 28.90
C THR A 158 -8.44 -12.08 28.65
N THR A 159 -7.11 -12.17 28.69
CA THR A 159 -6.35 -13.42 28.55
C THR A 159 -6.71 -14.42 29.66
N GLN A 160 -6.78 -13.97 30.91
CA GLN A 160 -7.19 -14.83 32.04
C GLN A 160 -8.63 -15.34 31.86
N SER A 161 -9.55 -14.49 31.38
CA SER A 161 -10.91 -14.91 31.09
C SER A 161 -11.00 -15.95 29.98
N ILE A 162 -10.08 -15.95 29.01
CA ILE A 162 -9.97 -17.02 28.00
C ILE A 162 -9.57 -18.33 28.68
N ILE A 163 -8.52 -18.30 29.51
CA ILE A 163 -7.99 -19.48 30.23
C ILE A 163 -9.10 -20.09 31.08
N GLU A 164 -9.75 -19.30 31.94
CA GLU A 164 -10.82 -19.76 32.84
C GLU A 164 -11.98 -20.42 32.08
N ARG A 165 -12.34 -19.91 30.91
CA ARG A 165 -13.45 -20.44 30.11
C ARG A 165 -13.08 -21.70 29.34
N LEU A 166 -11.81 -21.85 28.94
CA LEU A 166 -11.31 -23.06 28.28
C LEU A 166 -10.96 -24.19 29.25
N ASP A 167 -10.71 -23.89 30.52
CA ASP A 167 -10.50 -24.91 31.56
C ASP A 167 -11.82 -25.45 32.14
N GLY A 168 -12.95 -24.77 31.90
CA GLY A 168 -14.27 -25.15 32.40
C GLY A 168 -14.96 -26.28 31.60
N SER A 169 -15.96 -26.93 32.20
CA SER A 169 -16.69 -28.07 31.60
C SER A 169 -17.46 -27.80 30.29
N THR A 170 -17.47 -26.56 29.82
CA THR A 170 -18.04 -26.14 28.52
C THR A 170 -17.02 -26.14 27.39
N SER A 171 -15.75 -26.46 27.67
CA SER A 171 -14.65 -26.34 26.70
C SER A 171 -14.54 -27.49 25.70
N ASP A 172 -15.04 -28.69 26.02
CA ASP A 172 -14.90 -29.87 25.16
C ASP A 172 -15.54 -29.71 23.77
N GLN A 173 -16.53 -28.81 23.61
CA GLN A 173 -17.19 -28.51 22.33
C GLN A 173 -16.78 -27.16 21.73
N ALA A 174 -16.02 -26.35 22.45
CA ALA A 174 -15.66 -25.02 22.01
C ALA A 174 -14.62 -25.08 20.89
N ILE A 175 -14.95 -24.44 19.78
CA ILE A 175 -14.07 -24.34 18.59
C ILE A 175 -13.78 -22.89 18.21
N GLY A 176 -14.38 -21.94 18.93
CA GLY A 176 -14.09 -20.52 18.80
C GLY A 176 -14.45 -19.71 20.04
N ILE A 177 -13.93 -18.48 20.10
CA ILE A 177 -14.15 -17.51 21.17
C ILE A 177 -14.41 -16.14 20.55
N LEU A 178 -15.49 -15.49 20.98
CA LEU A 178 -15.76 -14.08 20.67
C LEU A 178 -15.12 -13.20 21.74
N VAL A 179 -14.14 -12.40 21.33
CA VAL A 179 -13.41 -11.48 22.20
C VAL A 179 -13.84 -10.03 21.90
N PRO A 180 -14.44 -9.31 22.87
CA PRO A 180 -14.86 -7.92 22.69
C PRO A 180 -13.76 -7.01 22.13
N GLY A 181 -14.08 -6.25 21.09
CA GLY A 181 -13.15 -5.34 20.41
C GLY A 181 -12.10 -6.03 19.52
N LEU A 182 -12.01 -7.36 19.54
CA LEU A 182 -11.01 -8.13 18.79
C LEU A 182 -11.62 -9.00 17.70
N GLY A 183 -12.87 -9.47 17.84
CA GLY A 183 -13.54 -10.33 16.87
C GLY A 183 -13.58 -11.80 17.29
N LEU A 184 -13.57 -12.70 16.30
CA LEU A 184 -13.69 -14.14 16.51
C LEU A 184 -12.31 -14.81 16.42
N LEU A 185 -11.95 -15.57 17.45
CA LEU A 185 -10.84 -16.51 17.44
C LEU A 185 -11.38 -17.90 17.13
N SER A 186 -10.93 -18.53 16.04
CA SER A 186 -11.21 -19.94 15.76
C SER A 186 -9.93 -20.74 15.99
N PHE A 187 -10.05 -22.00 16.43
CA PHE A 187 -8.87 -22.80 16.73
C PHE A 187 -9.10 -24.29 16.47
N ALA A 188 -8.01 -25.01 16.14
CA ALA A 188 -7.99 -26.46 15.97
C ALA A 188 -6.56 -27.01 16.05
N ASP A 189 -6.40 -28.33 16.08
CA ASP A 189 -5.09 -28.97 16.13
C ASP A 189 -4.47 -29.20 14.74
N THR A 190 -5.25 -29.03 13.68
CA THR A 190 -4.77 -29.05 12.29
C THR A 190 -5.06 -27.74 11.58
N ALA A 191 -4.20 -27.36 10.62
CA ALA A 191 -4.37 -26.15 9.82
C ALA A 191 -5.68 -26.17 9.00
N GLN A 192 -6.02 -27.33 8.43
CA GLN A 192 -7.22 -27.53 7.62
C GLN A 192 -8.49 -27.31 8.44
N GLU A 193 -8.56 -27.93 9.62
CA GLU A 193 -9.72 -27.81 10.47
C GLU A 193 -9.88 -26.39 11.02
N CYS A 194 -8.79 -25.75 11.42
CA CYS A 194 -8.81 -24.35 11.87
C CYS A 194 -9.34 -23.42 10.75
N TYR A 195 -8.84 -23.61 9.53
CA TYR A 195 -9.29 -22.89 8.34
C TYR A 195 -10.78 -23.07 8.06
N GLN A 196 -11.27 -24.32 8.08
CA GLN A 196 -12.67 -24.65 7.83
C GLN A 196 -13.58 -24.07 8.92
N ARG A 197 -13.20 -24.19 10.20
CA ARG A 197 -13.91 -23.58 11.33
C ARG A 197 -13.99 -22.07 11.19
N SER A 198 -12.90 -21.41 10.80
CA SER A 198 -12.87 -19.97 10.54
C SER A 198 -13.88 -19.54 9.46
N ILE A 199 -13.92 -20.25 8.34
CA ILE A 199 -14.88 -19.97 7.25
C ILE A 199 -16.31 -20.21 7.71
N GLU A 200 -16.55 -21.33 8.37
CA GLU A 200 -17.87 -21.75 8.81
C GLU A 200 -18.46 -20.74 9.80
N LEU A 201 -17.74 -20.45 10.89
CA LEU A 201 -18.21 -19.58 11.96
C LEU A 201 -18.43 -18.13 11.48
N ASN A 202 -17.51 -17.59 10.67
CA ASN A 202 -17.75 -16.26 10.10
C ASN A 202 -18.93 -16.26 9.13
N SER A 203 -19.11 -17.32 8.33
CA SER A 203 -20.25 -17.41 7.42
C SER A 203 -21.58 -17.60 8.15
N LEU A 204 -21.60 -18.22 9.34
CA LEU A 204 -22.79 -18.27 10.21
C LEU A 204 -23.14 -16.88 10.74
N ALA A 205 -22.15 -16.14 11.25
CA ALA A 205 -22.33 -14.76 11.72
C ALA A 205 -22.88 -13.85 10.61
N THR A 206 -22.28 -13.91 9.41
CA THR A 206 -22.73 -13.12 8.25
C THR A 206 -24.17 -13.45 7.87
N ARG A 207 -24.51 -14.74 7.72
CA ARG A 207 -25.87 -15.17 7.38
C ARG A 207 -26.91 -14.72 8.40
N TYR A 208 -26.55 -14.66 9.69
CA TYR A 208 -27.44 -14.15 10.72
C TYR A 208 -27.83 -12.70 10.44
N PHE A 209 -26.87 -11.80 10.29
CA PHE A 209 -27.20 -10.39 10.03
C PHE A 209 -27.86 -10.17 8.67
N GLU A 210 -27.46 -10.91 7.64
CA GLU A 210 -28.13 -10.86 6.33
C GLU A 210 -29.61 -11.24 6.45
N SER A 211 -29.95 -12.23 7.28
CA SER A 211 -31.34 -12.65 7.50
C SER A 211 -32.18 -11.61 8.25
N GLN A 212 -31.55 -10.82 9.12
CA GLN A 212 -32.20 -9.72 9.85
C GLN A 212 -32.36 -8.47 8.96
N ASN A 213 -31.47 -8.26 7.99
CA ASN A 213 -31.51 -7.14 7.05
C ASN A 213 -32.44 -7.41 5.86
N SER A 214 -33.70 -7.75 6.14
CA SER A 214 -34.76 -7.64 5.14
C SER A 214 -35.19 -6.18 5.07
N THR A 215 -34.93 -5.49 3.96
CA THR A 215 -35.23 -4.08 3.66
C THR A 215 -34.43 -3.00 4.41
N THR A 216 -33.32 -2.57 3.83
CA THR A 216 -32.92 -1.16 3.87
C THR A 216 -32.81 -0.66 2.43
N ASN A 217 -33.67 0.30 2.07
CA ASN A 217 -33.47 1.09 0.86
C ASN A 217 -32.18 1.88 1.08
N GLU A 218 -31.14 1.60 0.27
CA GLU A 218 -29.97 2.45 0.17
C GLU A 218 -30.40 3.79 -0.44
N GLU A 219 -30.91 4.70 0.38
CA GLU A 219 -31.00 6.09 -0.03
C GLU A 219 -29.57 6.59 -0.27
N ASN A 220 -29.34 7.05 -1.49
CA ASN A 220 -28.07 7.60 -1.97
C ASN A 220 -27.75 8.90 -1.19
N LEU A 221 -27.25 8.76 0.04
CA LEU A 221 -26.74 9.85 0.86
C LEU A 221 -25.37 10.36 0.37
N SER A 222 -24.83 9.79 -0.70
CA SER A 222 -23.53 10.17 -1.24
C SER A 222 -23.63 11.45 -2.06
N HIS A 223 -22.99 12.51 -1.56
CA HIS A 223 -22.58 13.62 -2.42
C HIS A 223 -21.20 13.28 -3.00
N PRO A 224 -21.04 13.21 -4.34
CA PRO A 224 -19.73 12.96 -4.92
C PRO A 224 -18.77 14.09 -4.51
N LEU A 225 -17.69 13.70 -3.83
CA LEU A 225 -16.61 14.60 -3.46
C LEU A 225 -15.83 15.01 -4.72
N ASP A 226 -15.53 16.30 -4.83
CA ASP A 226 -14.63 16.79 -5.89
C ASP A 226 -13.21 16.29 -5.62
N LEU A 227 -12.51 15.88 -6.68
CA LEU A 227 -11.11 15.45 -6.62
C LEU A 227 -10.21 16.55 -6.01
N GLN A 228 -10.57 17.82 -6.22
CA GLN A 228 -9.85 18.94 -5.63
C GLN A 228 -9.96 18.98 -4.10
N GLU A 229 -11.14 18.67 -3.54
CA GLU A 229 -11.37 18.62 -2.10
C GLU A 229 -10.62 17.44 -1.45
N ILE A 230 -10.55 16.30 -2.15
CA ILE A 230 -9.75 15.14 -1.73
C ILE A 230 -8.27 15.54 -1.60
N ALA A 231 -7.72 16.20 -2.64
CA ALA A 231 -6.35 16.67 -2.64
C ALA A 231 -6.07 17.72 -1.55
N ASP A 232 -7.01 18.65 -1.31
CA ASP A 232 -6.87 19.64 -0.23
C ASP A 232 -6.87 19.00 1.16
N LEU A 233 -7.74 18.00 1.38
CA LEU A 233 -7.78 17.30 2.66
C LEU A 233 -6.47 16.55 2.90
N ARG A 234 -5.97 15.82 1.89
CA ARG A 234 -4.67 15.13 1.98
C ARG A 234 -3.54 16.10 2.27
N LEU A 235 -3.49 17.25 1.60
CA LEU A 235 -2.47 18.27 1.83
C LEU A 235 -2.54 18.82 3.26
N THR A 236 -3.75 19.10 3.76
CA THR A 236 -3.97 19.61 5.11
C THR A 236 -3.51 18.60 6.16
N VAL A 237 -3.96 17.35 6.06
CA VAL A 237 -3.55 16.28 6.98
C VAL A 237 -2.04 16.04 6.93
N SER A 238 -1.42 16.08 5.75
CA SER A 238 0.03 15.95 5.62
C SER A 238 0.79 17.08 6.32
N LYS A 239 0.31 18.33 6.20
CA LYS A 239 0.91 19.48 6.90
C LYS A 239 0.78 19.35 8.42
N LEU A 240 -0.39 18.93 8.91
CA LEU A 240 -0.64 18.75 10.35
C LEU A 240 0.22 17.61 10.94
N ASN A 241 0.38 16.51 10.22
CA ASN A 241 1.25 15.40 10.63
C ASN A 241 2.75 15.70 10.43
N GLY A 242 3.11 16.79 9.74
CA GLY A 242 4.50 17.17 9.48
C GLY A 242 5.24 16.27 8.47
N GLN A 243 4.51 15.43 7.72
CA GLN A 243 5.06 14.51 6.71
C GLN A 243 4.04 14.23 5.61
N ALA A 244 4.49 13.77 4.44
CA ALA A 244 3.57 13.38 3.38
C ALA A 244 2.74 12.16 3.79
N MET A 245 1.43 12.24 3.56
CA MET A 245 0.48 11.16 3.86
C MET A 245 -0.20 10.73 2.55
N ILE A 246 -0.43 9.43 2.39
CA ILE A 246 -1.33 8.87 1.38
C ILE A 246 -2.73 8.87 1.98
N ALA A 247 -3.76 9.14 1.18
CA ALA A 247 -5.15 9.11 1.64
C ALA A 247 -5.97 8.07 0.87
N VAL A 248 -6.71 7.23 1.57
CA VAL A 248 -7.69 6.30 1.00
C VAL A 248 -9.07 6.72 1.47
N HIS A 249 -10.01 6.85 0.53
CA HIS A 249 -11.36 7.32 0.80
C HIS A 249 -12.38 6.18 0.70
N ASN A 250 -13.16 5.97 1.77
CA ASN A 250 -14.27 5.03 1.79
C ASN A 250 -15.60 5.78 1.72
N THR A 251 -16.33 5.59 0.63
CA THR A 251 -17.64 6.21 0.33
C THR A 251 -18.81 5.25 0.47
N SER A 252 -18.62 4.06 1.07
CA SER A 252 -19.73 3.13 1.25
C SER A 252 -20.85 3.75 2.10
N SER A 253 -22.08 3.27 1.93
CA SER A 253 -23.23 3.65 2.76
C SER A 253 -22.93 3.48 4.24
N HIS A 254 -22.26 2.38 4.60
CA HIS A 254 -21.72 2.11 5.94
C HIS A 254 -20.75 3.20 6.41
N ALA A 255 -19.76 3.58 5.60
CA ALA A 255 -18.78 4.60 5.95
C ALA A 255 -19.42 5.98 6.12
N ILE A 256 -20.41 6.33 5.29
CA ILE A 256 -21.16 7.59 5.40
C ILE A 256 -21.95 7.64 6.72
N SER A 257 -22.66 6.56 7.07
CA SER A 257 -23.37 6.45 8.36
C SER A 257 -22.39 6.52 9.54
N PHE A 258 -21.28 5.79 9.46
CA PHE A 258 -20.22 5.81 10.47
C PHE A 258 -19.61 7.20 10.66
N ALA A 259 -19.46 7.99 9.58
CA ALA A 259 -18.90 9.33 9.64
C ALA A 259 -19.71 10.30 10.52
N VAL A 260 -20.99 10.04 10.78
CA VAL A 260 -21.85 10.84 11.68
C VAL A 260 -22.22 10.13 13.00
N SER A 261 -21.81 8.88 13.17
CA SER A 261 -22.12 8.06 14.35
C SER A 261 -21.46 8.58 15.64
N GLU A 262 -22.18 8.52 16.76
CA GLU A 262 -21.64 8.85 18.09
C GLU A 262 -20.58 7.84 18.57
N TYR A 263 -20.69 6.57 18.14
CA TYR A 263 -19.77 5.49 18.50
C TYR A 263 -18.38 5.63 17.89
N ALA A 264 -18.26 6.44 16.83
CA ALA A 264 -17.01 6.70 16.14
C ALA A 264 -16.26 7.93 16.70
N SER A 265 -16.73 8.53 17.80
CA SER A 265 -16.12 9.71 18.44
C SER A 265 -14.68 9.50 18.89
N GLY A 266 -14.32 8.26 19.24
CA GLY A 266 -12.96 7.87 19.57
C GLY A 266 -12.04 7.62 18.36
N PHE A 267 -12.57 7.52 17.13
CA PHE A 267 -11.81 7.06 15.97
C PHE A 267 -10.98 8.17 15.30
N SER A 268 -11.49 9.41 15.30
CA SER A 268 -11.01 10.46 14.40
C SER A 268 -11.68 11.82 14.68
N PRO A 269 -11.03 12.97 14.38
CA PRO A 269 -11.74 14.24 14.29
C PRO A 269 -12.76 14.26 13.15
N ILE A 270 -13.82 15.05 13.33
CA ILE A 270 -14.82 15.33 12.29
C ILE A 270 -14.40 16.59 11.54
N ALA A 271 -14.35 16.52 10.21
CA ALA A 271 -14.09 17.66 9.34
C ALA A 271 -15.37 18.08 8.61
N GLU A 272 -15.64 19.39 8.53
CA GLU A 272 -16.67 19.93 7.63
C GLU A 272 -16.07 20.43 6.32
N LYS A 273 -14.79 20.83 6.35
CA LYS A 273 -13.99 21.28 5.21
C LYS A 273 -12.60 20.66 5.26
N ALA A 274 -11.88 20.72 4.14
CA ALA A 274 -10.52 20.18 4.04
C ALA A 274 -9.52 20.84 5.01
N ASP A 275 -9.69 22.12 5.33
CA ASP A 275 -8.79 22.97 6.12
C ASP A 275 -9.31 23.28 7.54
N ASP A 276 -10.21 22.44 8.05
CA ASP A 276 -10.89 22.63 9.32
C ASP A 276 -9.92 22.71 10.51
N SER A 277 -10.02 23.76 11.32
CA SER A 277 -9.12 23.98 12.46
C SER A 277 -9.21 22.88 13.51
N ARG A 278 -10.34 22.17 13.61
CA ARG A 278 -10.53 21.04 14.53
C ARG A 278 -9.56 19.89 14.26
N LEU A 279 -9.08 19.74 13.03
CA LEU A 279 -8.08 18.73 12.68
C LEU A 279 -6.76 18.96 13.44
N ALA A 280 -6.37 20.22 13.66
CA ALA A 280 -5.11 20.56 14.33
C ALA A 280 -5.08 20.16 15.82
N GLU A 281 -6.25 20.00 16.46
CA GLU A 281 -6.37 19.65 17.87
C GLU A 281 -6.17 18.15 18.14
N ALA A 282 -6.17 17.31 17.08
CA ALA A 282 -6.20 15.86 17.19
C ALA A 282 -4.83 15.17 17.37
N GLY A 283 -3.72 15.89 17.18
CA GLY A 283 -2.38 15.29 17.14
C GLY A 283 -2.11 14.58 15.82
N GLU A 284 -1.60 13.33 15.86
CA GLU A 284 -1.36 12.53 14.65
C GLU A 284 -2.70 12.04 14.06
N ILE A 285 -2.98 12.42 12.81
CA ILE A 285 -4.24 12.12 12.12
C ILE A 285 -4.05 10.90 11.22
N GLN A 286 -4.72 9.79 11.57
CA GLN A 286 -4.75 8.55 10.78
C GLN A 286 -6.10 8.32 10.10
N HIS A 287 -7.13 9.04 10.56
CA HIS A 287 -8.46 8.99 9.99
C HIS A 287 -9.09 10.38 10.03
N VAL A 288 -9.96 10.68 9.07
CA VAL A 288 -10.88 11.83 9.10
C VAL A 288 -12.28 11.34 8.79
N ARG A 289 -13.23 11.65 9.67
CA ARG A 289 -14.66 11.47 9.40
C ARG A 289 -15.20 12.70 8.70
N TRP A 290 -15.83 12.51 7.55
CA TRP A 290 -16.45 13.61 6.80
C TRP A 290 -17.96 13.36 6.68
N PRO A 291 -18.81 14.12 7.39
CA PRO A 291 -20.25 13.96 7.35
C PRO A 291 -20.79 13.93 5.91
N ASN A 292 -21.66 12.96 5.61
CA ASN A 292 -22.26 12.70 4.28
C ASN A 292 -21.27 12.39 3.15
N ARG A 293 -20.00 12.19 3.49
CA ARG A 293 -18.89 12.01 2.56
C ARG A 293 -18.06 10.77 2.86
N GLY A 294 -18.22 10.17 4.04
CA GLY A 294 -17.57 8.91 4.41
C GLY A 294 -16.33 9.10 5.26
N VAL A 295 -15.38 8.17 5.15
CA VAL A 295 -14.19 8.13 6.01
C VAL A 295 -12.94 8.14 5.15
N PHE A 296 -11.99 9.00 5.52
CA PHE A 296 -10.64 8.98 4.98
C PHE A 296 -9.69 8.30 5.95
N SER A 297 -8.78 7.50 5.43
CA SER A 297 -7.66 6.90 6.16
C SER A 297 -6.35 7.44 5.62
N PHE A 298 -5.39 7.69 6.51
CA PHE A 298 -4.11 8.30 6.19
C PHE A 298 -2.95 7.51 6.79
N ALA A 299 -1.95 7.19 5.98
CA ALA A 299 -0.64 6.76 6.45
C ALA A 299 0.45 7.25 5.51
N SER A 300 1.68 7.31 5.99
CA SER A 300 2.85 7.61 5.16
C SER A 300 3.30 6.40 4.32
N ASP A 301 2.65 5.24 4.43
CA ASP A 301 2.99 3.98 3.76
C ASP A 301 1.75 3.36 3.10
N LYS A 302 1.91 2.81 1.89
CA LYS A 302 0.79 2.28 1.09
C LYS A 302 0.12 1.09 1.77
N THR A 303 0.89 0.16 2.34
CA THR A 303 0.32 -1.00 3.02
C THR A 303 -0.41 -0.57 4.29
N ALA A 304 0.22 0.31 5.09
CA ALA A 304 -0.39 0.82 6.31
C ALA A 304 -1.71 1.58 6.05
N VAL A 305 -1.80 2.41 5.00
CA VAL A 305 -3.05 3.15 4.72
C VAL A 305 -4.17 2.22 4.27
N LEU A 306 -3.85 1.15 3.52
CA LEU A 306 -4.83 0.14 3.11
C LEU A 306 -5.33 -0.69 4.30
N ASP A 307 -4.45 -1.05 5.23
CA ASP A 307 -4.82 -1.71 6.48
C ASP A 307 -5.75 -0.82 7.32
N LEU A 308 -5.39 0.45 7.49
CA LEU A 308 -6.22 1.45 8.19
C LEU A 308 -7.58 1.62 7.51
N ALA A 309 -7.63 1.72 6.18
CA ALA A 309 -8.87 1.81 5.42
C ALA A 309 -9.76 0.58 5.60
N THR A 310 -9.16 -0.62 5.64
CA THR A 310 -9.88 -1.89 5.85
C THR A 310 -10.44 -1.96 7.28
N ILE A 311 -9.67 -1.55 8.28
CA ILE A 311 -10.14 -1.46 9.67
C ILE A 311 -11.33 -0.50 9.76
N ALA A 312 -11.22 0.70 9.18
CA ALA A 312 -12.29 1.69 9.18
C ALA A 312 -13.56 1.16 8.48
N ALA A 313 -13.41 0.49 7.34
CA ALA A 313 -14.52 -0.12 6.61
C ALA A 313 -15.25 -1.17 7.45
N ASN A 314 -14.49 -2.05 8.11
CA ASN A 314 -15.08 -3.15 8.88
C ASN A 314 -15.81 -2.67 10.12
N PHE A 315 -15.27 -1.66 10.83
CA PHE A 315 -15.99 -1.07 11.95
C PHE A 315 -17.23 -0.30 11.50
N ALA A 316 -17.17 0.40 10.37
CA ALA A 316 -18.33 1.09 9.81
C ALA A 316 -19.47 0.12 9.48
N GLU A 317 -19.16 -0.99 8.83
CA GLU A 317 -20.14 -2.03 8.54
C GLU A 317 -20.61 -2.73 9.83
N ALA A 318 -19.71 -3.12 10.72
CA ALA A 318 -20.05 -3.80 11.98
C ALA A 318 -21.00 -2.98 12.86
N ILE A 319 -20.78 -1.67 12.97
CA ILE A 319 -21.67 -0.77 13.73
C ILE A 319 -23.05 -0.73 13.09
N SER A 320 -23.13 -0.63 11.76
CA SER A 320 -24.40 -0.66 11.05
C SER A 320 -25.18 -1.97 11.30
N LEU A 321 -24.51 -3.12 11.19
CA LEU A 321 -25.10 -4.44 11.45
C LEU A 321 -25.62 -4.55 12.88
N ALA A 322 -24.82 -4.12 13.87
CA ALA A 322 -25.21 -4.15 15.27
C ALA A 322 -26.38 -3.19 15.57
N GLN A 323 -26.36 -1.98 15.01
CA GLN A 323 -27.45 -1.00 15.17
C GLN A 323 -28.77 -1.51 14.60
N ALA A 324 -28.74 -2.17 13.45
CA ALA A 324 -29.92 -2.76 12.83
C ALA A 324 -30.57 -3.88 13.67
N THR A 325 -29.81 -4.53 14.56
CA THR A 325 -30.22 -5.75 15.27
C THR A 325 -30.35 -5.60 16.79
N GLY A 326 -30.19 -4.39 17.33
CA GLY A 326 -30.47 -4.10 18.74
C GLY A 326 -29.47 -3.18 19.44
N GLY A 327 -28.35 -2.85 18.80
CA GLY A 327 -27.45 -1.80 19.24
C GLY A 327 -25.99 -2.25 19.40
N TRP A 328 -25.10 -1.27 19.20
CA TRP A 328 -23.66 -1.39 19.42
C TRP A 328 -23.29 -0.96 20.85
N GLN A 329 -22.30 -1.61 21.45
CA GLN A 329 -21.71 -1.22 22.72
C GLN A 329 -20.18 -1.15 22.68
N GLY A 330 -19.67 -0.11 23.34
CA GLY A 330 -18.25 0.11 23.56
C GLY A 330 -17.55 0.89 22.45
N ASP A 331 -16.35 1.37 22.75
CA ASP A 331 -15.64 2.25 21.82
C ASP A 331 -14.99 1.47 20.68
N VAL A 332 -14.94 2.12 19.52
CA VAL A 332 -14.10 1.67 18.40
C VAL A 332 -12.62 1.84 18.81
N PRO A 333 -11.80 0.78 18.77
CA PRO A 333 -10.39 0.89 19.09
C PRO A 333 -9.70 1.91 18.18
N LYS A 334 -8.89 2.81 18.75
CA LYS A 334 -7.98 3.64 17.95
C LYS A 334 -6.91 2.73 17.33
N PRO A 335 -6.85 2.59 16.00
CA PRO A 335 -5.73 1.90 15.39
C PRO A 335 -4.44 2.65 15.74
N ASN A 336 -3.40 1.91 16.12
CA ASN A 336 -2.12 2.48 16.52
C ASN A 336 -1.05 1.94 15.56
N PHE A 337 -1.07 2.43 14.32
CA PHE A 337 0.03 2.20 13.41
C PHE A 337 1.13 3.21 13.70
N LYS A 338 2.34 2.72 13.95
CA LYS A 338 3.51 3.61 13.95
C LYS A 338 4.12 3.56 12.55
N PRO A 339 4.48 4.71 11.95
CA PRO A 339 5.10 4.73 10.62
C PRO A 339 6.38 3.88 10.61
N LYS A 340 6.59 3.13 9.51
CA LYS A 340 7.86 2.42 9.22
C LYS A 340 8.97 3.47 8.97
N LYS A 341 10.24 3.04 9.06
CA LYS A 341 11.43 3.90 8.85
C LYS A 341 11.30 4.73 7.56
N SER A 342 11.71 6.00 7.62
CA SER A 342 11.47 7.02 6.60
C SER A 342 12.39 6.89 5.38
N GLY A 343 11.84 6.44 4.25
CA GLY A 343 12.43 6.74 2.94
C GLY A 343 12.43 8.26 2.66
N VAL A 344 13.33 8.74 1.80
CA VAL A 344 13.45 10.19 1.52
C VAL A 344 12.21 10.77 0.82
N LEU A 345 11.39 9.92 0.20
CA LEU A 345 10.12 10.26 -0.45
C LEU A 345 8.92 9.61 0.25
N GLN A 346 9.07 9.21 1.53
CA GLN A 346 8.03 8.50 2.28
C GLN A 346 6.69 9.23 2.21
N GLY A 347 5.64 8.51 1.79
CA GLY A 347 4.26 9.01 1.77
C GLY A 347 3.94 9.95 0.60
N GLN A 348 4.91 10.25 -0.27
CA GLN A 348 4.67 10.98 -1.50
C GLN A 348 4.07 10.06 -2.57
N VAL A 349 3.13 10.56 -3.37
CA VAL A 349 2.49 9.86 -4.49
C VAL A 349 3.17 10.26 -5.79
N ALA A 350 3.68 9.27 -6.53
CA ALA A 350 4.46 9.49 -7.75
C ALA A 350 3.85 8.78 -8.95
N LEU A 351 3.74 9.48 -10.07
CA LEU A 351 3.39 8.92 -11.38
C LEU A 351 4.63 8.80 -12.25
N VAL A 352 4.87 7.63 -12.83
CA VAL A 352 5.93 7.40 -13.84
C VAL A 352 5.30 6.92 -15.14
N SER A 353 5.48 7.69 -16.22
CA SER A 353 4.97 7.31 -17.55
C SER A 353 5.99 6.48 -18.35
N GLY A 354 5.54 5.53 -19.17
CA GLY A 354 6.41 4.62 -19.92
C GLY A 354 7.25 3.71 -19.02
N SER A 355 6.62 3.12 -17.99
CA SER A 355 7.32 2.42 -16.90
C SER A 355 7.29 0.89 -16.98
N ALA A 356 6.90 0.28 -18.10
CA ALA A 356 6.91 -1.17 -18.23
C ALA A 356 8.31 -1.75 -18.49
N ALA A 357 9.31 -0.93 -18.82
CA ALA A 357 10.69 -1.37 -19.04
C ALA A 357 11.71 -0.23 -18.89
N GLY A 358 13.00 -0.59 -18.92
CA GLY A 358 14.12 0.35 -19.07
C GLY A 358 14.16 1.44 -18.00
N ILE A 359 14.41 2.68 -18.43
CA ILE A 359 14.53 3.85 -17.53
C ILE A 359 13.26 4.06 -16.70
N GLY A 360 12.07 3.90 -17.30
CA GLY A 360 10.81 4.10 -16.61
C GLY A 360 10.60 3.07 -15.49
N LEU A 361 10.84 1.78 -15.78
CA LEU A 361 10.77 0.73 -14.76
C LEU A 361 11.79 0.95 -13.64
N ALA A 362 13.06 1.20 -13.99
CA ALA A 362 14.09 1.47 -13.00
C ALA A 362 13.77 2.70 -12.13
N THR A 363 13.17 3.73 -12.73
CA THR A 363 12.71 4.91 -12.00
C THR A 363 11.59 4.56 -11.02
N ALA A 364 10.56 3.84 -11.48
CA ALA A 364 9.47 3.37 -10.62
C ALA A 364 10.01 2.53 -9.45
N THR A 365 10.93 1.60 -9.72
CA THR A 365 11.61 0.80 -8.68
C THR A 365 12.33 1.68 -7.66
N THR A 366 13.19 2.61 -8.10
CA THR A 366 13.94 3.47 -7.18
C THR A 366 13.06 4.43 -6.37
N LEU A 367 11.93 4.89 -6.92
CA LEU A 367 10.96 5.70 -6.19
C LEU A 367 10.25 4.88 -5.11
N THR A 368 9.85 3.64 -5.42
CA THR A 368 9.27 2.73 -4.42
C THR A 368 10.27 2.40 -3.31
N GLU A 369 11.53 2.09 -3.65
CA GLU A 369 12.62 1.88 -2.69
C GLU A 369 12.87 3.13 -1.80
N ALA A 370 12.61 4.32 -2.33
CA ALA A 370 12.70 5.59 -1.60
C ALA A 370 11.46 5.92 -0.74
N GLY A 371 10.46 5.03 -0.69
CA GLY A 371 9.26 5.15 0.15
C GLY A 371 8.04 5.81 -0.51
N ALA A 372 8.10 6.12 -1.81
CA ALA A 372 6.97 6.72 -2.52
C ALA A 372 5.88 5.69 -2.83
N CYS A 373 4.63 6.14 -2.86
CA CYS A 373 3.51 5.40 -3.44
C CYS A 373 3.52 5.61 -4.96
N VAL A 374 3.98 4.60 -5.70
CA VAL A 374 4.21 4.73 -7.15
C VAL A 374 3.04 4.18 -7.96
N VAL A 375 2.66 4.94 -8.98
CA VAL A 375 1.78 4.53 -10.08
C VAL A 375 2.59 4.55 -11.37
N GLY A 376 2.71 3.39 -12.00
CA GLY A 376 3.30 3.23 -13.32
C GLY A 376 2.24 3.22 -14.41
N ALA A 377 2.45 4.00 -15.48
CA ALA A 377 1.55 4.06 -16.63
C ALA A 377 2.30 3.69 -17.91
N ASP A 378 1.76 2.77 -18.69
CA ASP A 378 2.37 2.32 -19.95
C ASP A 378 1.30 1.78 -20.90
N ILE A 379 1.58 1.76 -22.21
CA ILE A 379 0.69 1.13 -23.19
C ILE A 379 0.80 -0.40 -23.14
N ASN A 380 1.89 -0.94 -22.58
CA ASN A 380 2.06 -2.36 -22.39
C ASN A 380 1.00 -2.91 -21.41
N PRO A 381 0.16 -3.90 -21.79
CA PRO A 381 -0.82 -4.50 -20.89
C PRO A 381 -0.20 -5.24 -19.68
N GLU A 382 1.07 -5.63 -19.75
CA GLU A 382 1.79 -6.28 -18.64
C GLU A 382 2.19 -5.29 -17.52
N ILE A 383 1.90 -3.98 -17.67
CA ILE A 383 2.27 -2.98 -16.67
C ILE A 383 1.71 -3.30 -15.27
N GLU A 384 0.54 -3.91 -15.19
CA GLU A 384 -0.08 -4.28 -13.91
C GLU A 384 0.76 -5.31 -13.14
N SER A 385 1.20 -6.39 -13.81
CA SER A 385 2.04 -7.42 -13.18
C SER A 385 3.43 -6.87 -12.85
N ILE A 386 4.03 -6.11 -13.78
CA ILE A 386 5.37 -5.53 -13.62
C ILE A 386 5.40 -4.56 -12.42
N MET A 387 4.40 -3.70 -12.27
CA MET A 387 4.33 -2.79 -11.12
C MET A 387 4.00 -3.53 -9.82
N ALA A 388 3.18 -4.58 -9.87
CA ALA A 388 2.87 -5.39 -8.69
C ALA A 388 4.13 -6.06 -8.09
N GLU A 389 5.08 -6.52 -8.91
CA GLU A 389 6.35 -7.11 -8.46
C GLU A 389 7.18 -6.18 -7.57
N ILE A 390 7.05 -4.86 -7.77
CA ILE A 390 7.74 -3.84 -6.98
C ILE A 390 6.83 -3.15 -5.95
N GLY A 391 5.60 -3.65 -5.74
CA GLY A 391 4.61 -3.07 -4.82
C GLY A 391 3.92 -1.79 -5.31
N ALA A 392 4.12 -1.40 -6.56
CA ALA A 392 3.50 -0.24 -7.21
C ALA A 392 2.14 -0.59 -7.85
N LEU A 393 1.38 0.43 -8.25
CA LEU A 393 0.16 0.24 -9.06
C LEU A 393 0.50 0.40 -10.54
N GLY A 394 0.13 -0.57 -11.38
CA GLY A 394 0.21 -0.43 -12.84
C GLY A 394 -1.11 -0.02 -13.45
N VAL A 395 -1.08 0.81 -14.50
CA VAL A 395 -2.25 1.22 -15.27
C VAL A 395 -1.92 1.23 -16.75
N THR A 396 -2.65 0.46 -17.55
CA THR A 396 -2.51 0.50 -19.01
C THR A 396 -3.11 1.78 -19.56
N VAL A 397 -2.30 2.60 -20.24
CA VAL A 397 -2.68 3.92 -20.77
C VAL A 397 -1.91 4.22 -22.05
N ASP A 398 -2.62 4.60 -23.10
CA ASP A 398 -2.04 5.28 -24.26
C ASP A 398 -2.02 6.79 -24.01
N LEU A 399 -0.83 7.35 -23.81
CA LEU A 399 -0.65 8.79 -23.54
C LEU A 399 -0.92 9.69 -24.75
N THR A 400 -1.17 9.12 -25.93
CA THR A 400 -1.68 9.89 -27.07
C THR A 400 -3.19 10.13 -26.99
N GLN A 401 -3.89 9.45 -26.07
CA GLN A 401 -5.32 9.56 -25.82
C GLN A 401 -5.58 10.37 -24.55
N GLU A 402 -6.09 11.59 -24.70
CA GLU A 402 -6.22 12.55 -23.59
C GLU A 402 -7.24 12.12 -22.52
N ASP A 403 -8.32 11.46 -22.94
CA ASP A 403 -9.35 10.87 -22.06
C ASP A 403 -8.78 9.76 -21.16
N GLN A 404 -7.86 8.96 -21.66
CA GLN A 404 -7.15 7.95 -20.86
C GLN A 404 -6.21 8.62 -19.83
N ILE A 405 -5.52 9.70 -20.20
CA ILE A 405 -4.71 10.50 -19.27
C ILE A 405 -5.60 11.08 -18.16
N GLN A 406 -6.74 11.66 -18.49
CA GLN A 406 -7.67 12.20 -17.50
C GLN A 406 -8.16 11.11 -16.54
N SER A 407 -8.48 9.93 -17.07
CA SER A 407 -8.92 8.77 -16.29
C SER A 407 -7.80 8.27 -15.36
N LEU A 408 -6.55 8.24 -15.82
CA LEU A 408 -5.38 7.90 -15.03
C LEU A 408 -5.22 8.85 -13.83
N ILE A 409 -5.23 10.17 -14.07
CA ILE A 409 -5.09 11.15 -12.99
C ILE A 409 -6.27 11.05 -11.99
N THR A 410 -7.49 10.87 -12.50
CA THR A 410 -8.68 10.67 -11.66
C THR A 410 -8.53 9.45 -10.75
N ARG A 411 -8.03 8.33 -11.29
CA ARG A 411 -7.77 7.11 -10.53
C ARG A 411 -6.74 7.34 -9.43
N ILE A 412 -5.62 8.00 -9.74
CA ILE A 412 -4.57 8.31 -8.77
C ILE A 412 -5.12 9.12 -7.59
N VAL A 413 -5.90 10.17 -7.86
CA VAL A 413 -6.46 11.03 -6.81
C VAL A 413 -7.51 10.28 -5.99
N ARG A 414 -8.32 9.43 -6.59
CA ARG A 414 -9.31 8.60 -5.87
C ARG A 414 -8.66 7.55 -4.98
N GLU A 415 -7.58 6.91 -5.45
CA GLU A 415 -6.94 5.82 -4.70
C GLU A 415 -5.95 6.31 -3.64
N PHE A 416 -5.24 7.42 -3.89
CA PHE A 416 -4.14 7.87 -3.03
C PHE A 416 -4.28 9.30 -2.51
N GLY A 417 -5.36 9.98 -2.90
CA GLY A 417 -5.73 11.29 -2.39
C GLY A 417 -5.03 12.47 -3.05
N GLY A 418 -4.12 12.26 -4.00
CA GLY A 418 -3.40 13.35 -4.66
C GLY A 418 -2.19 12.88 -5.45
N LEU A 419 -1.37 13.83 -5.91
CA LEU A 419 -0.20 13.59 -6.73
C LEU A 419 0.90 14.58 -6.37
N ASP A 420 2.11 14.11 -6.08
CA ASP A 420 3.23 14.97 -5.67
C ASP A 420 4.34 14.99 -6.72
N ILE A 421 4.64 13.84 -7.31
CA ILE A 421 5.74 13.66 -8.25
C ILE A 421 5.21 13.18 -9.60
N VAL A 422 5.63 13.82 -10.68
CA VAL A 422 5.35 13.36 -12.05
C VAL A 422 6.66 13.17 -12.77
N VAL A 423 6.99 11.92 -13.10
CA VAL A 423 8.09 11.57 -13.99
C VAL A 423 7.54 11.35 -15.39
N SER A 424 7.72 12.36 -16.23
CA SER A 424 7.31 12.36 -17.63
C SER A 424 8.40 11.69 -18.47
N ASN A 425 8.36 10.35 -18.53
CA ASN A 425 9.43 9.51 -19.09
C ASN A 425 9.09 8.88 -20.45
N ALA A 426 7.81 8.58 -20.72
CA ALA A 426 7.39 7.88 -21.93
C ALA A 426 8.01 8.48 -23.20
N GLY A 427 8.42 7.62 -24.13
CA GLY A 427 9.05 8.07 -25.35
C GLY A 427 9.37 6.91 -26.29
N ILE A 428 9.48 7.24 -27.57
CA ILE A 428 9.86 6.29 -28.62
C ILE A 428 11.03 6.83 -29.42
N PHE A 429 11.82 5.92 -29.98
CA PHE A 429 12.81 6.25 -31.00
C PHE A 429 12.33 5.64 -32.32
N THR A 430 11.83 6.47 -33.23
CA THR A 430 11.43 6.01 -34.58
C THR A 430 12.66 5.65 -35.40
N ALA A 431 12.47 4.91 -36.50
CA ALA A 431 13.56 4.63 -37.44
C ALA A 431 14.25 5.94 -37.87
N GLY A 432 15.58 5.93 -37.88
CA GLY A 432 16.36 7.11 -38.28
C GLY A 432 16.32 7.30 -39.80
N ALA A 433 16.16 8.54 -40.24
CA ALA A 433 16.12 8.92 -41.65
C ALA A 433 16.72 10.31 -41.86
N TYR A 434 17.41 10.51 -42.99
CA TYR A 434 17.78 11.85 -43.44
C TYR A 434 16.52 12.67 -43.73
N LEU A 435 16.66 14.00 -43.79
CA LEU A 435 15.49 14.89 -43.86
C LEU A 435 14.70 14.70 -45.14
N GLU A 436 15.40 14.52 -46.25
CA GLU A 436 14.86 14.25 -47.59
C GLU A 436 14.13 12.90 -47.70
N ASP A 437 14.49 11.94 -46.85
CA ASP A 437 13.95 10.58 -46.84
C ASP A 437 12.96 10.34 -45.70
N MET A 438 12.54 11.40 -44.99
CA MET A 438 11.73 11.27 -43.79
C MET A 438 10.24 11.11 -44.11
N GLU A 439 9.72 9.92 -43.80
CA GLU A 439 8.29 9.66 -43.84
C GLU A 439 7.52 10.55 -42.85
N ALA A 440 6.44 11.18 -43.32
CA ALA A 440 5.63 12.10 -42.52
C ALA A 440 5.02 11.42 -41.28
N ASP A 441 4.61 10.15 -41.40
CA ASP A 441 4.04 9.36 -40.31
C ASP A 441 5.06 9.14 -39.17
N ASN A 442 6.36 9.00 -39.51
CA ASN A 442 7.43 8.89 -38.51
C ASN A 442 7.60 10.21 -37.73
N TRP A 443 7.57 11.35 -38.43
CA TRP A 443 7.63 12.67 -37.78
C TRP A 443 6.44 12.89 -36.84
N GLY A 444 5.22 12.72 -37.36
CA GLY A 444 3.98 12.92 -36.62
C GLY A 444 3.92 12.05 -35.36
N ARG A 445 4.27 10.76 -35.48
CA ARG A 445 4.30 9.83 -34.35
C ARG A 445 5.35 10.22 -33.30
N SER A 446 6.55 10.65 -33.72
CA SER A 446 7.58 11.13 -32.78
C SER A 446 7.10 12.35 -32.02
N MET A 447 6.48 13.33 -32.69
CA MET A 447 5.95 14.53 -32.04
C MET A 447 4.79 14.20 -31.09
N ALA A 448 3.86 13.34 -31.52
CA ALA A 448 2.71 12.93 -30.72
C ALA A 448 3.16 12.27 -29.40
N VAL A 449 4.10 11.33 -29.47
CA VAL A 449 4.55 10.58 -28.28
C VAL A 449 5.59 11.35 -27.47
N ASN A 450 6.65 11.90 -28.08
CA ASN A 450 7.79 12.49 -27.36
C ASN A 450 7.58 13.95 -26.94
N LEU A 451 6.49 14.60 -27.35
CA LEU A 451 6.19 15.99 -26.99
C LEU A 451 4.72 16.21 -26.59
N THR A 452 3.78 15.98 -27.51
CA THR A 452 2.36 16.32 -27.28
C THR A 452 1.77 15.55 -26.09
N SER A 453 2.07 14.26 -25.97
CA SER A 453 1.62 13.42 -24.84
C SER A 453 2.05 13.96 -23.49
N HIS A 454 3.27 14.52 -23.40
CA HIS A 454 3.82 15.07 -22.16
C HIS A 454 3.05 16.33 -21.77
N GLN A 455 2.74 17.21 -22.72
CA GLN A 455 1.92 18.40 -22.51
C GLN A 455 0.50 18.03 -22.03
N ALA A 456 -0.13 17.05 -22.67
CA ALA A 456 -1.43 16.53 -22.25
C ALA A 456 -1.38 15.96 -20.83
N LEU A 457 -0.33 15.21 -20.49
CA LEU A 457 -0.11 14.71 -19.13
C LEU A 457 0.00 15.84 -18.11
N LEU A 458 0.78 16.90 -18.38
CA LEU A 458 0.89 18.07 -17.51
C LEU A 458 -0.46 18.76 -17.31
N LYS A 459 -1.23 18.97 -18.38
CA LYS A 459 -2.54 19.64 -18.32
C LYS A 459 -3.45 19.02 -17.26
N HIS A 460 -3.49 17.70 -17.18
CA HIS A 460 -4.32 16.98 -16.21
C HIS A 460 -3.65 16.77 -14.84
N ALA A 461 -2.32 16.67 -14.79
CA ALA A 461 -1.59 16.46 -13.53
C ALA A 461 -1.42 17.74 -12.70
N ILE A 462 -1.19 18.89 -13.34
CA ILE A 462 -0.89 20.18 -12.69
C ILE A 462 -1.91 20.55 -11.59
N PRO A 463 -3.24 20.44 -11.79
CA PRO A 463 -4.23 20.76 -10.76
C PRO A 463 -4.01 20.03 -9.43
N PHE A 464 -3.42 18.84 -9.46
CA PHE A 464 -3.19 18.02 -8.27
C PHE A 464 -1.74 18.13 -7.77
N VAL A 465 -0.76 18.27 -8.67
CA VAL A 465 0.64 18.53 -8.29
C VAL A 465 0.78 19.86 -7.55
N LYS A 466 0.01 20.89 -7.91
CA LYS A 466 -0.03 22.15 -7.13
C LYS A 466 -0.44 21.95 -5.67
N LYS A 467 -1.17 20.87 -5.37
CA LYS A 467 -1.62 20.49 -4.03
C LYS A 467 -0.75 19.38 -3.42
N GLY A 468 0.36 19.04 -4.07
CA GLY A 468 1.28 18.00 -3.62
C GLY A 468 2.18 18.45 -2.48
N ILE A 469 2.77 17.48 -1.79
CA ILE A 469 3.79 17.66 -0.76
C ILE A 469 5.15 17.59 -1.43
N ASN A 470 5.96 18.65 -1.29
CA ASN A 470 7.23 18.81 -2.03
C ASN A 470 7.06 18.51 -3.54
N PRO A 471 6.18 19.26 -4.24
CA PRO A 471 5.74 18.90 -5.58
C PRO A 471 6.86 19.04 -6.61
N SER A 472 7.01 18.01 -7.46
CA SER A 472 8.11 17.90 -8.41
C SER A 472 7.71 17.25 -9.72
N ILE A 473 7.92 17.93 -10.84
CA ILE A 473 7.76 17.40 -12.18
C ILE A 473 9.15 17.20 -12.79
N ILE A 474 9.41 16.00 -13.31
CA ILE A 474 10.71 15.61 -13.85
C ILE A 474 10.51 15.05 -15.24
N PHE A 475 11.10 15.69 -16.23
CA PHE A 475 11.12 15.16 -17.59
C PHE A 475 12.34 14.29 -17.82
N ILE A 476 12.18 13.20 -18.57
CA ILE A 476 13.29 12.46 -19.14
C ILE A 476 13.54 12.96 -20.56
N GLY A 477 14.52 13.84 -20.67
CA GLY A 477 15.04 14.38 -21.91
C GLY A 477 15.98 13.39 -22.61
N SER A 478 16.96 13.94 -23.31
CA SER A 478 17.96 13.15 -24.03
C SER A 478 19.20 14.00 -24.27
N ARG A 479 20.37 13.36 -24.38
CA ARG A 479 21.56 13.98 -24.95
C ARG A 479 21.32 14.63 -26.32
N ASN A 480 20.42 14.10 -27.14
CA ASN A 480 20.22 14.59 -28.52
C ASN A 480 19.83 16.07 -28.61
N VAL A 481 19.40 16.69 -27.49
CA VAL A 481 19.15 18.13 -27.41
C VAL A 481 20.43 18.93 -27.58
N ASN A 482 21.52 18.54 -26.90
CA ASN A 482 22.79 19.25 -26.93
C ASN A 482 23.74 18.69 -28.00
N ALA A 483 23.67 17.39 -28.28
CA ALA A 483 24.56 16.71 -29.22
C ALA A 483 23.78 15.78 -30.17
N PRO A 484 23.01 16.32 -31.14
CA PRO A 484 22.23 15.51 -32.07
C PRO A 484 23.14 14.67 -33.01
N GLY A 485 22.54 13.62 -33.57
CA GLY A 485 23.13 12.79 -34.61
C GLY A 485 22.36 12.88 -35.93
N ALA A 486 23.05 12.64 -37.05
CA ALA A 486 22.40 12.50 -38.35
C ALA A 486 21.33 11.38 -38.31
N GLY A 487 20.21 11.59 -38.99
CA GLY A 487 19.10 10.63 -39.01
C GLY A 487 18.11 10.76 -37.84
N ALA A 488 18.38 11.58 -36.83
CA ALA A 488 17.57 11.65 -35.60
C ALA A 488 16.68 12.90 -35.51
N ALA A 489 16.35 13.55 -36.63
CA ALA A 489 15.71 14.86 -36.62
C ALA A 489 14.34 14.88 -35.92
N SER A 490 13.42 13.94 -36.21
CA SER A 490 12.10 13.88 -35.56
C SER A 490 12.20 13.72 -34.03
N TYR A 491 13.07 12.83 -33.55
CA TYR A 491 13.31 12.62 -32.12
C TYR A 491 13.99 13.83 -31.46
N SER A 492 15.01 14.39 -32.12
CA SER A 492 15.80 15.51 -31.58
C SER A 492 14.95 16.77 -31.48
N CYS A 493 14.13 17.08 -32.50
CA CYS A 493 13.19 18.20 -32.46
C CYS A 493 12.15 18.02 -31.36
N ALA A 494 11.56 16.83 -31.22
CA ALA A 494 10.60 16.56 -30.16
C ALA A 494 11.21 16.72 -28.76
N LYS A 495 12.41 16.18 -28.51
CA LYS A 495 13.11 16.32 -27.21
C LYS A 495 13.63 17.73 -26.95
N ALA A 496 13.98 18.50 -27.97
CA ALA A 496 14.27 19.93 -27.82
C ALA A 496 13.00 20.71 -27.44
N GLY A 497 11.86 20.41 -28.08
CA GLY A 497 10.55 20.93 -27.69
C GLY A 497 10.18 20.55 -26.25
N LEU A 498 10.45 19.32 -25.82
CA LEU A 498 10.20 18.84 -24.46
C LEU A 498 11.06 19.61 -23.43
N THR A 499 12.30 19.91 -23.79
CA THR A 499 13.22 20.72 -22.96
C THR A 499 12.70 22.15 -22.83
N GLN A 500 12.16 22.73 -23.90
CA GLN A 500 11.53 24.04 -23.84
C GLN A 500 10.22 24.03 -23.04
N LEU A 501 9.40 22.98 -23.17
CA LEU A 501 8.19 22.76 -22.37
C LEU A 501 8.53 22.71 -20.88
N CYS A 502 9.59 22.00 -20.49
CA CYS A 502 10.10 21.98 -19.11
C CYS A 502 10.39 23.39 -18.59
N ARG A 503 11.08 24.22 -19.39
CA ARG A 503 11.41 25.60 -18.99
C ARG A 503 10.17 26.47 -18.82
N VAL A 504 9.19 26.35 -19.71
CA VAL A 504 7.91 27.09 -19.61
C VAL A 504 7.15 26.64 -18.36
N ALA A 505 7.00 25.32 -18.16
CA ALA A 505 6.34 24.78 -16.97
C ALA A 505 7.05 25.18 -15.66
N ALA A 506 8.38 25.26 -15.64
CA ALA A 506 9.14 25.76 -14.50
C ALA A 506 8.79 27.23 -14.17
N LEU A 507 8.66 28.08 -15.19
CA LEU A 507 8.27 29.49 -15.01
C LEU A 507 6.84 29.63 -14.51
N GLU A 508 5.90 28.86 -15.08
CA GLU A 508 4.49 28.92 -14.74
C GLU A 508 4.17 28.38 -13.35
N LEU A 509 4.89 27.33 -12.91
CA LEU A 509 4.56 26.61 -11.69
C LEU A 509 5.45 26.97 -10.49
N ALA A 510 6.55 27.71 -10.69
CA ALA A 510 7.39 28.19 -9.59
C ALA A 510 6.63 29.05 -8.56
N PRO A 511 5.70 29.97 -8.94
CA PRO A 511 4.89 30.71 -7.96
C PRO A 511 4.02 29.83 -7.06
N GLU A 512 3.67 28.63 -7.53
CA GLU A 512 2.89 27.62 -6.81
C GLU A 512 3.78 26.67 -6.00
N GLY A 513 5.10 26.89 -6.00
CA GLY A 513 6.07 26.04 -5.30
C GLY A 513 6.38 24.70 -5.98
N VAL A 514 5.89 24.46 -7.20
CA VAL A 514 6.18 23.23 -7.96
C VAL A 514 7.52 23.36 -8.65
N ARG A 515 8.40 22.38 -8.43
CA ARG A 515 9.70 22.31 -9.09
C ARG A 515 9.57 21.53 -10.37
N VAL A 516 10.17 22.02 -11.45
CA VAL A 516 10.12 21.37 -12.76
C VAL A 516 11.53 21.28 -13.32
N ASN A 517 12.07 20.06 -13.46
CA ASN A 517 13.44 19.85 -13.93
C ASN A 517 13.46 18.80 -15.06
N ILE A 518 14.57 18.71 -15.78
CA ILE A 518 14.75 17.72 -16.84
C ILE A 518 16.10 17.01 -16.69
N ILE A 519 16.09 15.69 -16.85
CA ILE A 519 17.27 14.84 -16.84
C ILE A 519 17.59 14.46 -18.28
N HIS A 520 18.86 14.52 -18.69
CA HIS A 520 19.34 14.15 -20.02
C HIS A 520 20.23 12.92 -19.94
N PRO A 521 19.67 11.70 -20.03
CA PRO A 521 20.47 10.49 -20.12
C PRO A 521 21.22 10.40 -21.45
N ASP A 522 22.40 9.79 -21.42
CA ASP A 522 23.12 9.29 -22.58
C ASP A 522 23.53 7.83 -22.38
N ALA A 523 23.59 7.09 -23.48
CA ALA A 523 24.24 5.78 -23.51
C ALA A 523 23.73 4.79 -22.45
N VAL A 524 22.41 4.75 -22.21
CA VAL A 524 21.75 3.81 -21.30
C VAL A 524 21.37 2.54 -22.07
N PHE A 525 22.18 1.49 -21.92
CA PHE A 525 22.11 0.30 -22.76
C PHE A 525 21.33 -0.87 -22.16
N ASP A 526 21.00 -0.84 -20.87
CA ASP A 526 20.17 -1.82 -20.15
C ASP A 526 18.66 -1.60 -20.42
N THR A 527 18.30 -1.33 -21.67
CA THR A 527 16.91 -1.10 -22.10
C THR A 527 16.56 -1.97 -23.30
N LYS A 528 15.27 -2.30 -23.48
CA LYS A 528 14.78 -3.09 -24.62
C LYS A 528 15.02 -2.44 -26.00
N LEU A 529 15.47 -1.18 -26.03
CA LEU A 529 15.80 -0.45 -27.25
C LEU A 529 17.12 -0.90 -27.90
N TRP A 530 18.00 -1.58 -27.17
CA TRP A 530 19.31 -2.00 -27.65
C TRP A 530 19.38 -3.51 -27.83
N THR A 531 19.59 -3.95 -29.08
CA THR A 531 19.99 -5.33 -29.38
C THR A 531 21.51 -5.45 -29.40
N GLN A 532 22.01 -6.66 -29.22
CA GLN A 532 23.45 -6.95 -29.32
C GLN A 532 24.01 -6.51 -30.68
N GLU A 533 23.31 -6.81 -31.77
CA GLU A 533 23.67 -6.40 -33.13
C GLU A 533 23.71 -4.87 -33.31
N ALA A 534 22.78 -4.14 -32.69
CA ALA A 534 22.76 -2.68 -32.73
C ALA A 534 23.93 -2.06 -31.96
N LEU A 535 24.35 -2.68 -30.86
CA LEU A 535 25.52 -2.29 -30.09
C LEU A 535 26.82 -2.56 -30.87
N GLU A 536 26.95 -3.72 -31.49
CA GLU A 536 28.10 -4.09 -32.32
C GLU A 536 28.27 -3.12 -33.49
N ARG A 537 27.20 -2.90 -34.26
CA ARG A 537 27.20 -1.92 -35.37
C ARG A 537 27.55 -0.51 -34.89
N SER A 538 27.12 -0.14 -33.68
CA SER A 538 27.43 1.17 -33.13
C SER A 538 28.88 1.27 -32.68
N ALA A 539 29.43 0.23 -32.05
CA ALA A 539 30.82 0.16 -31.62
C ALA A 539 31.79 0.15 -32.81
N GLU A 540 31.47 -0.57 -33.88
CA GLU A 540 32.23 -0.62 -35.14
C GLU A 540 32.39 0.76 -35.78
N ARG A 541 31.34 1.60 -35.77
CA ARG A 541 31.43 2.98 -36.30
C ARG A 541 32.50 3.84 -35.60
N TYR A 542 32.86 3.48 -34.37
CA TYR A 542 33.89 4.17 -33.60
C TYR A 542 35.20 3.37 -33.52
N GLY A 543 35.30 2.21 -34.18
CA GLY A 543 36.46 1.33 -34.09
C GLY A 543 36.69 0.76 -32.68
N LEU A 544 35.61 0.55 -31.92
CA LEU A 544 35.64 0.10 -30.52
C LEU A 544 35.01 -1.29 -30.38
N THR A 545 35.36 -2.00 -29.30
CA THR A 545 34.54 -3.13 -28.83
C THR A 545 33.24 -2.64 -28.20
N VAL A 546 32.23 -3.51 -28.06
CA VAL A 546 30.97 -3.16 -27.37
C VAL A 546 31.22 -2.65 -25.95
N GLU A 547 32.10 -3.31 -25.19
CA GLU A 547 32.44 -2.88 -23.82
C GLU A 547 33.09 -1.49 -23.79
N GLN A 548 34.02 -1.22 -24.72
CA GLN A 548 34.65 0.10 -24.84
C GLN A 548 33.64 1.16 -25.27
N TYR A 549 32.73 0.83 -26.18
CA TYR A 549 31.67 1.71 -26.62
C TYR A 549 30.72 2.07 -25.49
N LYS A 550 30.34 1.11 -24.64
CA LYS A 550 29.50 1.34 -23.45
C LYS A 550 30.12 2.32 -22.45
N LYS A 551 31.45 2.42 -22.43
CA LYS A 551 32.25 3.26 -21.53
C LYS A 551 32.96 4.40 -22.26
N ARG A 552 32.42 4.86 -23.40
CA ARG A 552 33.11 5.88 -24.23
C ARG A 552 33.15 7.27 -23.60
N ASN A 553 32.28 7.55 -22.62
CA ASN A 553 32.25 8.81 -21.87
C ASN A 553 33.59 9.12 -21.17
N LEU A 554 33.73 10.36 -20.68
CA LEU A 554 34.97 10.86 -20.09
C LEU A 554 35.36 10.11 -18.81
N MET A 555 34.38 9.70 -18.01
CA MET A 555 34.60 8.92 -16.78
C MET A 555 34.89 7.43 -17.03
N LYS A 556 34.77 6.95 -18.27
CA LYS A 556 34.98 5.53 -18.64
C LYS A 556 34.09 4.57 -17.85
N THR A 557 32.85 4.98 -17.59
CA THR A 557 31.87 4.20 -16.81
C THR A 557 30.64 3.84 -17.63
N GLU A 558 29.90 2.82 -17.21
CA GLU A 558 28.58 2.54 -17.79
C GLU A 558 27.52 3.41 -17.12
N ILE A 559 26.56 3.87 -17.93
CA ILE A 559 25.38 4.58 -17.45
C ILE A 559 24.21 3.61 -17.52
N THR A 560 23.54 3.42 -16.37
CA THR A 560 22.45 2.44 -16.23
C THR A 560 21.11 3.14 -16.04
N SER A 561 20.03 2.43 -16.37
CA SER A 561 18.66 2.86 -16.08
C SER A 561 18.47 3.19 -14.59
N ARG A 562 19.06 2.40 -13.70
CA ARG A 562 19.09 2.66 -12.25
C ARG A 562 19.83 3.95 -11.88
N SER A 563 20.88 4.33 -12.61
CA SER A 563 21.57 5.63 -12.38
C SER A 563 20.65 6.81 -12.67
N VAL A 564 19.81 6.70 -13.71
CA VAL A 564 18.78 7.69 -14.02
C VAL A 564 17.71 7.70 -12.92
N GLY A 565 17.22 6.53 -12.49
CA GLY A 565 16.24 6.41 -11.40
C GLY A 565 16.72 7.04 -10.08
N ASN A 566 17.97 6.76 -9.68
CA ASN A 566 18.58 7.39 -8.50
C ASN A 566 18.65 8.91 -8.62
N THR A 567 18.93 9.43 -9.82
CA THR A 567 18.93 10.88 -10.08
C THR A 567 17.52 11.45 -9.97
N VAL A 568 16.50 10.75 -10.48
CA VAL A 568 15.09 11.13 -10.31
C VAL A 568 14.73 11.23 -8.83
N VAL A 569 15.11 10.26 -8.00
CA VAL A 569 14.88 10.30 -6.54
C VAL A 569 15.53 11.54 -5.92
N ALA A 570 16.79 11.81 -6.24
CA ALA A 570 17.50 12.97 -5.73
C ALA A 570 16.81 14.29 -6.13
N VAL A 571 16.43 14.43 -7.40
CA VAL A 571 15.74 15.60 -7.94
C VAL A 571 14.33 15.76 -7.37
N ALA A 572 13.61 14.66 -7.12
CA ALA A 572 12.30 14.70 -6.47
C ALA A 572 12.40 15.07 -4.98
N SER A 573 13.49 14.72 -4.31
CA SER A 573 13.68 14.94 -2.88
C SER A 573 13.95 16.39 -2.49
N ASN A 574 13.98 16.63 -1.17
CA ASN A 574 14.38 17.92 -0.60
C ASN A 574 15.83 18.32 -0.91
N ALA A 575 16.69 17.40 -1.39
CA ALA A 575 18.04 17.74 -1.85
C ALA A 575 18.02 18.76 -3.00
N PHE A 576 16.93 18.78 -3.79
CA PHE A 576 16.71 19.74 -4.88
C PHE A 576 15.59 20.74 -4.56
N ALA A 577 15.27 20.98 -3.28
CA ALA A 577 14.17 21.86 -2.86
C ALA A 577 14.26 23.31 -3.35
N LYS A 578 15.45 23.76 -3.80
CA LYS A 578 15.72 25.12 -4.32
C LYS A 578 16.13 25.13 -5.79
N THR A 579 15.84 24.05 -6.51
CA THR A 579 16.24 23.87 -7.91
C THR A 579 15.02 23.61 -8.78
N THR A 580 14.79 24.50 -9.76
CA THR A 580 13.76 24.39 -10.80
C THR A 580 14.31 24.93 -12.12
N GLY A 581 13.83 24.41 -13.26
CA GLY A 581 14.32 24.71 -14.60
C GLY A 581 15.69 24.10 -14.93
N ALA A 582 16.24 23.25 -14.07
CA ALA A 582 17.57 22.67 -14.27
C ALA A 582 17.56 21.59 -15.35
N GLN A 583 18.63 21.57 -16.14
CA GLN A 583 18.94 20.53 -17.12
C GLN A 583 20.12 19.70 -16.58
N ILE A 584 19.86 18.43 -16.26
CA ILE A 584 20.79 17.60 -15.49
C ILE A 584 21.28 16.44 -16.37
N PRO A 585 22.55 16.43 -16.81
CA PRO A 585 23.09 15.31 -17.58
C PRO A 585 23.33 14.08 -16.69
N VAL A 586 23.04 12.89 -17.23
CA VAL A 586 23.42 11.59 -16.65
C VAL A 586 24.10 10.80 -17.76
N ASP A 587 25.39 11.07 -17.97
CA ASP A 587 26.12 10.63 -19.17
C ASP A 587 27.59 10.24 -18.92
N GLY A 588 28.12 10.41 -17.70
CA GLY A 588 29.54 10.16 -17.38
C GLY A 588 30.50 11.16 -18.04
N GLY A 589 29.99 12.32 -18.46
CA GLY A 589 30.70 13.34 -19.22
C GLY A 589 30.73 13.02 -20.71
N ASN A 590 29.81 13.60 -21.48
CA ASN A 590 29.84 13.56 -22.93
C ASN A 590 30.69 14.72 -23.49
N ASP A 591 31.74 14.39 -24.25
CA ASP A 591 32.71 15.34 -24.83
C ASP A 591 32.13 16.33 -25.85
N ARG A 592 30.92 16.07 -26.36
CA ARG A 592 30.20 16.98 -27.26
C ARG A 592 29.28 17.97 -26.53
N ILE A 593 29.11 17.81 -25.21
CA ILE A 593 28.18 18.62 -24.41
C ILE A 593 28.94 19.53 -23.43
N ILE A 594 30.00 19.02 -22.79
CA ILE A 594 30.71 19.72 -21.71
C ILE A 594 31.64 20.84 -22.17
#